data_AF-A0A9X8CRX6-F1
#
_entry.id   AF-A0A9X8CRX6-F1
#
_cell.length_a   1.000
_cell.length_b   1.000
_cell.length_c   1.000
_cell.angle_alpha   90.00
_cell.angle_beta   90.00
_cell.angle_gamma   90.00
#
_symmetry.space_group_name_H-M   'P 1'
#
loop_
_entity.id
_entity.type
_entity.pdbx_description
1 polymer ?
#
loop_
_entity_poly.entity_id
_entity_poly.type
_entity_poly.pdbx_seq_one_letter_code
_entity_poly.pdbx_strand_id
1 'polypeptide(L)'
;MSELRKKIHDDNNGLDYVLVGDYYLPVLSLPEETRPIGCWGMLRKEYLKEHKSGMYSCLLLTARLDSHLADVNEQAQERFELIEAQMRSAEGVTEDLKAQNPMEWVRRANNIRNRAQEIVLNELVYV
;
A
#
# COMPACT_ATOMS: atom_id res chain seq x y z
N MET A 1 -19.61 -18.01 -45.15
CA MET A 1 -19.53 -17.18 -43.94
C MET A 1 -18.12 -17.32 -43.41
N SER A 2 -17.33 -16.24 -43.40
CA SER A 2 -15.98 -16.27 -42.82
C SER A 2 -16.09 -16.49 -41.32
N GLU A 3 -15.50 -17.56 -40.79
CA GLU A 3 -15.44 -17.79 -39.35
C GLU A 3 -14.63 -16.67 -38.69
N LEU A 4 -15.25 -15.95 -37.76
CA LEU A 4 -14.57 -14.92 -36.98
C LEU A 4 -13.55 -15.59 -36.04
N ARG A 5 -12.33 -15.06 -36.01
CA ARG A 5 -11.28 -15.57 -35.14
C ARG A 5 -11.59 -15.23 -33.69
N LYS A 6 -11.32 -16.15 -32.76
CA LYS A 6 -11.55 -15.89 -31.33
C LYS A 6 -10.69 -14.76 -30.75
N LYS A 7 -9.48 -14.56 -31.29
CA LYS A 7 -8.55 -13.50 -30.90
C LYS A 7 -7.90 -12.88 -32.13
N ILE A 8 -7.71 -11.57 -32.11
CA ILE A 8 -7.00 -10.80 -33.15
C ILE A 8 -6.08 -9.78 -32.48
N HIS A 9 -5.00 -9.40 -33.17
CA HIS A 9 -4.09 -8.31 -32.79
C HIS A 9 -4.19 -7.22 -33.85
N ASP A 10 -4.24 -5.95 -33.45
CA ASP A 10 -4.26 -4.79 -34.36
C ASP A 10 -2.92 -4.06 -34.32
N ASP A 11 -2.12 -4.22 -35.38
CA ASP A 11 -0.79 -3.59 -35.48
C ASP A 11 -0.83 -2.05 -35.50
N ASN A 12 -1.98 -1.43 -35.80
CA ASN A 12 -2.08 0.04 -35.85
C ASN A 12 -2.11 0.68 -34.45
N ASN A 13 -2.68 -0.02 -33.46
CA ASN A 13 -2.80 0.48 -32.08
C ASN A 13 -2.09 -0.42 -31.05
N GLY A 14 -1.60 -1.60 -31.46
CA GLY A 14 -0.87 -2.56 -30.63
C GLY A 14 -1.73 -3.33 -29.65
N LEU A 15 -3.07 -3.32 -29.79
CA LEU A 15 -4.00 -3.98 -28.87
C LEU A 15 -4.41 -5.37 -29.36
N ASP A 16 -4.55 -6.27 -28.39
CA ASP A 16 -5.23 -7.56 -28.59
C ASP A 16 -6.73 -7.41 -28.39
N TYR A 17 -7.52 -8.16 -29.15
CA TYR A 17 -8.97 -8.21 -29.02
C TYR A 17 -9.48 -9.65 -28.90
N VAL A 18 -10.56 -9.84 -28.15
CA VAL A 18 -11.28 -11.11 -27.99
C VAL A 18 -12.68 -10.95 -28.56
N LEU A 19 -13.14 -11.97 -29.30
CA LEU A 19 -14.51 -12.03 -29.80
C LEU A 19 -15.47 -12.36 -28.64
N VAL A 20 -16.41 -11.46 -28.35
CA VAL A 20 -17.49 -11.62 -27.37
C VAL A 20 -18.82 -11.34 -28.06
N GLY A 21 -19.58 -12.40 -28.33
CA GLY A 21 -20.75 -12.34 -29.21
C GLY A 21 -20.34 -12.00 -30.63
N ASP A 22 -20.89 -10.91 -31.17
CA ASP A 22 -20.61 -10.43 -32.53
C ASP A 22 -19.56 -9.31 -32.57
N TYR A 23 -18.93 -8.98 -31.43
CA TYR A 23 -18.03 -7.83 -31.28
C TYR A 23 -16.64 -8.25 -30.80
N TYR A 24 -15.62 -7.52 -31.26
CA TYR A 24 -14.27 -7.62 -30.72
C TYR A 24 -14.08 -6.60 -29.59
N LEU A 25 -13.77 -7.08 -28.39
CA LEU A 25 -13.47 -6.25 -27.23
C LEU A 25 -11.96 -6.20 -26.99
N PRO A 26 -11.36 -5.02 -26.76
CA PRO A 26 -9.94 -4.91 -26.48
C PRO A 26 -9.61 -5.58 -25.14
N VAL A 27 -8.50 -6.31 -25.12
CA VAL A 27 -7.93 -6.89 -23.90
C VAL A 27 -7.13 -5.79 -23.21
N LEU A 28 -7.75 -5.15 -22.23
CA LEU A 28 -7.12 -4.13 -21.40
C LEU A 28 -6.64 -4.78 -20.10
N SER A 29 -5.34 -4.72 -19.84
CA SER A 29 -4.72 -5.13 -18.58
C SER A 29 -4.05 -3.94 -17.92
N LEU A 30 -4.27 -3.77 -16.62
CA LEU A 30 -3.48 -2.84 -15.81
C LEU A 30 -2.20 -3.52 -15.34
N PRO A 31 -1.11 -2.78 -15.10
CA PRO A 31 0.03 -3.30 -14.38
C PRO A 31 -0.43 -3.86 -13.04
N GLU A 32 -0.11 -5.12 -12.77
CA GLU A 32 -0.47 -5.75 -11.51
C GLU A 32 0.56 -5.36 -10.44
N GLU A 33 0.11 -4.73 -9.36
CA GLU A 33 0.95 -4.48 -8.19
C GLU A 33 0.91 -5.72 -7.30
N THR A 34 2.04 -6.40 -7.17
CA THR A 34 2.14 -7.65 -6.41
C THR A 34 2.46 -7.41 -4.93
N ARG A 35 2.95 -6.22 -4.57
CA ARG A 35 3.29 -5.90 -3.18
C ARG A 35 2.03 -5.72 -2.34
N PRO A 36 2.07 -6.06 -1.04
CA PRO A 36 0.93 -5.84 -0.17
C PRO A 36 0.72 -4.35 0.10
N ILE A 37 -0.52 -3.89 -0.06
CA ILE A 37 -0.93 -2.53 0.34
C ILE A 37 -0.83 -2.35 1.87
N GLY A 38 -1.04 -3.43 2.64
CA GLY A 38 -0.87 -3.42 4.10
C GLY A 38 -1.76 -2.42 4.85
N CYS A 39 -1.49 -2.25 6.15
CA CYS A 39 -2.30 -1.39 7.01
C CYS A 39 -2.08 0.09 6.68
N TRP A 40 -0.82 0.51 6.52
CA TRP A 40 -0.46 1.90 6.25
C TRP A 40 -0.95 2.37 4.89
N GLY A 41 -0.84 1.53 3.86
CA GLY A 41 -1.37 1.85 2.53
C GLY A 41 -2.90 1.95 2.54
N MET A 42 -3.61 1.12 3.30
CA MET A 42 -5.06 1.26 3.46
C MET A 42 -5.45 2.56 4.17
N LEU A 43 -4.73 2.96 5.22
CA LEU A 43 -4.95 4.25 5.86
C LEU A 43 -4.69 5.42 4.90
N ARG A 44 -3.62 5.33 4.10
CA ARG A 44 -3.31 6.33 3.07
C ARG A 44 -4.43 6.43 2.04
N LYS A 45 -4.98 5.29 1.61
CA LYS A 45 -6.09 5.23 0.66
C LYS A 45 -7.32 5.98 1.17
N GLU A 46 -7.72 5.73 2.42
CA GLU A 46 -8.88 6.41 3.02
C GLU A 46 -8.61 7.92 3.19
N TYR A 47 -7.42 8.30 3.67
CA TYR A 47 -7.03 9.70 3.74
C TYR A 47 -7.08 10.41 2.38
N LEU A 48 -6.57 9.76 1.32
CA LEU A 48 -6.60 10.31 -0.03
C LEU A 48 -8.04 10.53 -0.53
N LYS A 49 -8.96 9.62 -0.22
CA LYS A 49 -10.38 9.77 -0.60
C LYS A 49 -11.05 10.93 0.14
N GLU A 50 -10.86 11.00 1.46
CA GLU A 50 -11.56 11.95 2.32
C GLU A 50 -10.99 13.37 2.21
N HIS A 51 -9.68 13.51 2.07
CA HIS A 51 -8.98 14.79 2.20
C HIS A 51 -8.25 15.24 0.94
N LYS A 52 -7.96 14.33 -0.01
CA LYS A 52 -7.16 14.63 -1.22
C LYS A 52 -7.79 14.04 -2.50
N SER A 53 -9.11 14.19 -2.64
CA SER A 53 -9.90 13.55 -3.71
C SER A 53 -9.31 13.75 -5.12
N GLY A 54 -8.76 14.92 -5.43
CA GLY A 54 -8.10 15.19 -6.71
C GLY A 54 -6.86 14.31 -6.97
N MET A 55 -6.02 14.11 -5.95
CA MET A 55 -4.86 13.23 -6.05
C MET A 55 -5.30 11.76 -6.16
N TYR A 56 -6.30 11.35 -5.37
CA TYR A 56 -6.89 10.02 -5.46
C TYR A 56 -7.39 9.71 -6.88
N SER A 57 -8.20 10.61 -7.45
CA SER A 57 -8.72 10.45 -8.82
C SER A 57 -7.60 10.42 -9.86
N CYS A 58 -6.58 11.26 -9.72
CA CYS A 58 -5.43 11.25 -10.63
C CYS A 58 -4.69 9.91 -10.60
N LEU A 59 -4.39 9.38 -9.42
CA LEU A 59 -3.74 8.08 -9.26
C LEU A 59 -4.59 6.92 -9.80
N LEU A 60 -5.90 6.97 -9.56
CA LEU A 60 -6.82 5.95 -10.06
C LEU A 60 -6.90 5.95 -11.59
N LEU A 61 -7.05 7.13 -12.20
CA LEU A 61 -7.16 7.27 -13.66
C LEU A 61 -5.85 6.97 -14.39
N THR A 62 -4.71 7.13 -13.72
CA THR A 62 -3.39 6.78 -14.26
C THR A 62 -2.98 5.34 -13.95
N ALA A 63 -3.84 4.55 -13.29
CA ALA A 63 -3.55 3.18 -12.84
C ALA A 63 -2.29 3.06 -11.96
N ARG A 64 -2.00 4.10 -11.17
CA ARG A 64 -0.83 4.19 -10.27
C ARG A 64 -1.21 4.15 -8.79
N LEU A 65 -2.50 3.96 -8.48
CA LEU A 65 -2.99 3.96 -7.11
C LEU A 65 -2.35 2.84 -6.30
N ASP A 66 -2.45 1.60 -6.77
CA ASP A 66 -1.99 0.45 -5.97
C ASP A 66 -0.48 0.48 -5.74
N SER A 67 0.31 0.88 -6.74
CA SER A 67 1.76 1.07 -6.59
C SER A 67 2.10 2.16 -5.59
N HIS A 68 1.38 3.29 -5.61
CA HIS A 68 1.59 4.37 -4.65
C HIS A 68 1.27 3.93 -3.21
N LEU A 69 0.19 3.17 -3.02
CA LEU A 69 -0.19 2.68 -1.70
C LEU A 69 0.81 1.63 -1.17
N ALA A 70 1.32 0.76 -2.06
CA ALA A 70 2.38 -0.18 -1.73
C ALA A 70 3.68 0.53 -1.32
N ASP A 71 4.10 1.57 -2.06
CA ASP A 71 5.28 2.38 -1.73
C ASP A 71 5.15 3.04 -0.35
N VAL A 72 3.99 3.64 -0.07
CA VAL A 72 3.74 4.27 1.24
C VAL A 72 3.74 3.22 2.35
N ASN A 73 3.21 2.03 2.10
CA ASN A 73 3.18 0.96 3.09
C ASN A 73 4.57 0.43 3.44
N GLU A 74 5.40 0.20 2.44
CA GLU A 74 6.80 -0.22 2.62
C GLU A 74 7.58 0.84 3.40
N GLN A 75 7.52 2.11 2.96
CA GLN A 75 8.19 3.22 3.65
C GLN A 75 7.72 3.40 5.08
N ALA A 76 6.40 3.32 5.32
CA ALA A 76 5.82 3.47 6.66
C ALA A 76 6.22 2.32 7.58
N GLN A 77 6.27 1.10 7.07
CA GLN A 77 6.68 -0.06 7.86
C GLN A 77 8.16 0.01 8.24
N GLU A 78 9.05 0.32 7.29
CA GLU A 78 10.48 0.50 7.56
C GLU A 78 10.72 1.63 8.58
N ARG A 79 10.02 2.76 8.40
CA ARG A 79 10.13 3.91 9.30
C ARG A 79 9.64 3.56 10.70
N PHE A 80 8.53 2.84 10.82
CA PHE A 80 7.98 2.37 12.08
C PHE A 80 8.98 1.47 12.83
N GLU A 81 9.52 0.46 12.17
CA GLU A 81 10.46 -0.49 12.76
C GLU A 81 11.75 0.20 13.24
N LEU A 82 12.26 1.14 12.45
CA LEU A 82 13.44 1.93 12.81
C LEU A 82 13.20 2.76 14.07
N ILE A 83 12.10 3.51 14.14
CA ILE A 83 11.78 4.36 15.28
C ILE A 83 11.51 3.52 16.52
N GLU A 84 10.74 2.43 16.38
CA GLU A 84 10.45 1.52 17.49
C GLU A 84 11.74 0.93 18.08
N ALA A 85 12.66 0.46 17.24
CA ALA A 85 13.94 -0.09 17.69
C ALA A 85 14.80 0.97 18.41
N GLN A 86 14.88 2.19 17.86
CA GLN A 86 15.61 3.30 18.46
C GLN A 86 15.04 3.68 19.84
N MET A 87 13.72 3.81 19.95
CA MET A 87 13.05 4.14 21.21
C MET A 87 13.20 3.02 22.25
N ARG A 88 13.09 1.75 21.85
CA ARG A 88 13.31 0.62 22.77
C ARG A 88 14.72 0.61 23.34
N SER A 89 15.72 0.88 22.49
CA SER A 89 17.11 1.00 22.92
C SER A 89 17.32 2.18 23.88
N ALA A 90 16.76 3.36 23.56
CA ALA A 90 16.89 4.55 24.38
C ALA A 90 16.19 4.44 25.75
N GLU A 91 15.04 3.76 25.81
CA GLU A 91 14.23 3.64 27.04
C GLU A 91 14.51 2.35 27.84
N GLY A 92 15.47 1.54 27.39
CA GLY A 92 15.90 0.31 28.07
C GLY A 92 14.82 -0.78 28.12
N VAL A 93 13.96 -0.86 27.11
CA VAL A 93 12.91 -1.89 27.01
C VAL A 93 13.52 -3.18 26.46
N THR A 94 14.12 -3.98 27.36
CA THR A 94 14.87 -5.20 27.04
C THR A 94 14.14 -6.48 27.47
N GLU A 95 14.60 -7.64 27.01
CA GLU A 95 14.09 -8.94 27.49
C GLU A 95 14.41 -9.18 28.98
N ASP A 96 15.48 -8.59 29.52
CA ASP A 96 15.76 -8.66 30.97
C ASP A 96 14.67 -7.94 31.78
N LEU A 97 14.23 -6.76 31.32
CA LEU A 97 13.09 -6.06 31.93
C LEU A 97 11.83 -6.91 31.85
N LYS A 98 11.62 -7.61 30.74
CA LYS A 98 10.48 -8.51 30.56
C LYS A 98 10.51 -9.70 31.53
N ALA A 99 11.68 -10.27 31.79
CA ALA A 99 11.83 -11.37 32.73
C ALA A 99 11.59 -10.92 34.18
N GLN A 100 12.05 -9.73 34.55
CA GLN A 100 11.92 -9.18 35.90
C GLN A 100 10.53 -8.58 36.17
N ASN A 101 9.96 -7.87 35.20
CA ASN A 101 8.67 -7.21 35.31
C ASN A 101 7.93 -7.19 33.95
N PRO A 102 7.23 -8.29 33.60
CA PRO A 102 6.50 -8.40 32.34
C PRO A 102 5.46 -7.31 32.12
N MET A 103 4.78 -6.86 33.18
CA MET A 103 3.72 -5.86 33.07
C MET A 103 4.28 -4.49 32.72
N GLU A 104 5.39 -4.11 33.36
CA GLU A 104 6.09 -2.86 33.05
C GLU A 104 6.66 -2.89 31.63
N TRP A 105 7.21 -4.03 31.21
CA TRP A 105 7.70 -4.20 29.85
C TRP A 105 6.60 -3.99 28.81
N VAL A 106 5.43 -4.61 28.99
CA VAL A 106 4.27 -4.42 28.08
C VAL A 106 3.83 -2.96 28.07
N ARG A 107 3.76 -2.31 29.24
CA ARG A 107 3.37 -0.90 29.34
C ARG A 107 4.30 0.00 28.53
N ARG A 108 5.62 -0.16 28.66
CA ARG A 108 6.60 0.64 27.93
C ARG A 108 6.63 0.31 26.45
N ALA A 109 6.61 -0.97 26.08
CA ALA A 109 6.58 -1.41 24.70
C ALA A 109 5.36 -0.84 23.95
N ASN A 110 4.18 -0.87 24.57
CA ASN A 110 2.97 -0.29 23.99
C ASN A 110 3.05 1.24 23.86
N ASN A 111 3.61 1.94 24.86
CA ASN A 111 3.81 3.38 24.77
C ASN A 111 4.72 3.78 23.60
N ILE A 112 5.84 3.08 23.44
CA ILE A 112 6.78 3.27 22.33
C ILE A 112 6.08 3.01 21.00
N ARG A 113 5.37 1.88 20.88
CA ARG A 113 4.64 1.52 19.68
C ARG A 113 3.65 2.62 19.29
N ASN A 114 2.83 3.11 20.23
CA ASN A 114 1.86 4.17 19.95
C ASN A 114 2.55 5.45 19.45
N ARG A 115 3.62 5.89 20.12
CA ARG A 115 4.38 7.09 19.71
C ARG A 115 5.03 6.93 18.34
N ALA A 116 5.62 5.77 18.06
CA ALA A 116 6.20 5.47 16.75
C ALA A 116 5.12 5.46 15.65
N GLN A 117 3.94 4.88 15.93
CA GLN A 117 2.82 4.91 14.99
C GLN A 117 2.34 6.34 14.71
N GLU A 118 2.18 7.18 15.75
CA GLU A 118 1.77 8.58 15.57
C GLU A 118 2.75 9.38 14.71
N ILE A 119 4.06 9.16 14.88
CA ILE A 119 5.07 9.81 14.04
C ILE A 119 4.90 9.40 12.58
N VAL A 120 4.81 8.10 12.29
CA VAL A 120 4.67 7.55 10.93
C VAL A 120 3.38 8.02 10.25
N LEU A 121 2.26 8.07 10.99
CA LEU A 121 0.99 8.57 10.47
C LEU A 121 1.11 10.01 9.97
N ASN A 122 1.75 10.87 10.76
CA ASN A 122 1.93 12.28 10.42
C ASN A 122 2.97 12.50 9.32
N GLU A 123 4.05 11.72 9.30
CA GLU A 123 5.14 11.86 8.32
C GLU A 123 4.76 11.34 6.93
N LEU A 124 3.97 10.26 6.83
CA LEU A 124 3.79 9.50 5.58
C LEU A 124 2.33 9.28 5.17
N VAL A 125 1.42 9.09 6.12
CA VAL A 125 0.04 8.68 5.81
C VAL A 125 -0.88 9.88 5.59
N TYR A 126 -0.75 10.94 6.38
CA TYR A 126 -1.68 12.08 6.39
C TYR A 126 -1.14 13.36 5.70
N VAL A 127 -0.25 13.20 4.72
CA VAL A 127 0.38 14.30 3.95
C VAL A 127 -0.42 14.71 2.71
#